data_AF-E3EA26-F1
#
_entry.id   AF-E3EA26-F1
#
_cell.length_a   1.000
_cell.length_b   1.000
_cell.length_c   1.000
_cell.angle_alpha   90.00
_cell.angle_beta   90.00
_cell.angle_gamma   90.00
#
_symmetry.space_group_name_H-M   'P 1'
#
loop_
_entity.id
_entity.type
_entity.pdbx_description
1 polymer ?
#
loop_
_entity_poly.entity_id
_entity_poly.type
_entity_poly.pdbx_seq_one_letter_code
_entity_poly.pdbx_strand_id
1 'polypeptide(L)'
;MQGPIAIFSDNNRAIDYPNVICFYQYIQCEDTETASVYEDACCCLIDYREPGQAVRKANQIRSQFPQMPLLLVTDVTFPFSDQHMVQIIGVGRLRLLFWQANDTEEIISEIQSLLYPEYSTKSQHVAFILSVYNEEKRFVHVKTFAERLQTFIRSHIIEGSIYLIDDGSHDGTNALIKALEAATDLSVNRINQNLSPLLQTRELGRNTRKAGTYLEGMRTIGADYYVFVDADDSFFIEDIARMINVVQQGYYDVVIGTKDMTAENRSLLRSIVSFGKRVVSRPFLPTGVVDSQTGLKVMSSVAVKRMFPHLKEQLGLALDLEMMFIAKRLQLRVLQLPVKCIDRDGSHIHVWKDSIRFLRSIIEIWRLDRRVR
;
A
#
# COMPACT_ATOMS: atom_id res chain seq x y z
N MET A 1 -27.75 -14.58 3.74
CA MET A 1 -28.09 -13.79 2.54
C MET A 1 -27.23 -12.55 2.60
N GLN A 2 -26.56 -12.17 1.51
CA GLN A 2 -25.80 -10.92 1.50
C GLN A 2 -26.76 -9.75 1.68
N GLY A 3 -26.32 -8.76 2.46
CA GLY A 3 -27.10 -7.55 2.62
C GLY A 3 -27.15 -6.72 1.34
N PRO A 4 -28.00 -5.68 1.29
CA PRO A 4 -28.22 -4.88 0.11
C PRO A 4 -27.01 -4.00 -0.24
N ILE A 5 -26.98 -3.47 -1.47
CA ILE A 5 -26.10 -2.36 -1.86
C ILE A 5 -26.74 -1.06 -1.40
N ALA A 6 -26.05 -0.29 -0.56
CA ALA A 6 -26.50 1.04 -0.18
C ALA A 6 -26.05 2.06 -1.24
N ILE A 7 -27.00 2.83 -1.79
CA ILE A 7 -26.74 3.79 -2.87
C ILE A 7 -26.91 5.21 -2.34
N PHE A 8 -25.85 6.00 -2.43
CA PHE A 8 -25.86 7.43 -2.13
C PHE A 8 -25.64 8.18 -3.45
N SER A 9 -26.64 8.92 -3.92
CA SER A 9 -26.54 9.63 -5.20
C SER A 9 -27.19 11.01 -5.13
N ASP A 10 -26.62 11.97 -5.85
CA ASP A 10 -27.22 13.28 -6.11
C ASP A 10 -28.16 13.27 -7.33
N ASN A 11 -28.35 12.10 -7.95
CA ASN A 11 -29.15 11.84 -9.15
C ASN A 11 -28.73 12.63 -10.41
N ASN A 12 -27.59 13.34 -10.40
CA ASN A 12 -27.17 14.15 -11.55
C ASN A 12 -26.82 13.32 -12.78
N ARG A 13 -26.36 12.07 -12.58
CA ARG A 13 -26.01 11.15 -13.68
C ARG A 13 -27.20 10.36 -14.23
N ALA A 14 -28.36 10.43 -13.57
CA ALA A 14 -29.59 9.73 -13.95
C ALA A 14 -29.38 8.22 -14.21
N ILE A 15 -28.57 7.56 -13.37
CA ILE A 15 -28.30 6.12 -13.47
C ILE A 15 -29.55 5.35 -13.05
N ASP A 16 -30.04 4.47 -13.92
CA ASP A 16 -31.17 3.59 -13.64
C ASP A 16 -30.74 2.34 -12.86
N TYR A 17 -30.41 2.54 -11.59
CA TYR A 17 -29.95 1.47 -10.69
C TYR A 17 -30.84 0.21 -10.70
N PRO A 18 -32.19 0.28 -10.65
CA PRO A 18 -33.04 -0.92 -10.74
C PRO A 18 -32.71 -1.85 -11.91
N ASN A 19 -32.40 -1.27 -13.08
CA ASN A 19 -32.06 -2.03 -14.27
C ASN A 19 -30.58 -2.39 -14.33
N VAL A 20 -29.70 -1.51 -13.87
CA VAL A 20 -28.24 -1.66 -13.95
C VAL A 20 -27.69 -2.67 -12.95
N ILE A 21 -28.22 -2.73 -11.73
CA ILE A 21 -27.78 -3.66 -10.67
C ILE A 21 -28.85 -4.70 -10.35
N CYS A 22 -29.61 -5.14 -11.35
CA CYS A 22 -30.79 -6.01 -11.21
C CYS A 22 -30.55 -7.37 -10.51
N PHE A 23 -29.29 -7.81 -10.40
CA PHE A 23 -28.90 -9.02 -9.66
C PHE A 23 -28.73 -8.82 -8.15
N TYR A 24 -28.77 -7.58 -7.67
CA TYR A 24 -28.52 -7.22 -6.28
C TYR A 24 -29.74 -6.56 -5.65
N GLN A 25 -29.99 -6.87 -4.38
CA GLN A 25 -30.86 -6.03 -3.56
C GLN A 25 -30.15 -4.70 -3.31
N TYR A 26 -30.90 -3.61 -3.32
CA TYR A 26 -30.35 -2.28 -3.03
C TYR A 26 -31.30 -1.47 -2.16
N ILE A 27 -30.72 -0.50 -1.46
CA ILE A 27 -31.43 0.54 -0.72
C ILE A 27 -30.93 1.88 -1.24
N GLN A 28 -31.86 2.73 -1.67
CA GLN A 28 -31.56 4.12 -1.98
C GLN A 28 -31.49 4.90 -0.67
N CYS A 29 -30.34 5.46 -0.36
CA CYS A 29 -30.07 6.17 0.88
C CYS A 29 -30.08 7.69 0.66
N GLU A 30 -30.74 8.42 1.55
CA GLU A 30 -30.63 9.87 1.62
C GLU A 30 -29.36 10.32 2.36
N ASP A 31 -28.93 11.56 2.09
CA ASP A 31 -27.70 12.13 2.66
C ASP A 31 -27.71 12.20 4.20
N THR A 32 -28.89 12.36 4.78
CA THR A 32 -29.13 12.56 6.21
C THR A 32 -29.42 11.28 6.98
N GLU A 33 -29.41 10.13 6.32
CA GLU A 33 -29.72 8.85 6.96
C GLU A 33 -28.70 8.46 8.04
N THR A 34 -29.22 7.78 9.07
CA THR A 34 -28.42 7.23 10.15
C THR A 34 -27.72 5.95 9.72
N ALA A 35 -26.59 5.64 10.38
CA ALA A 35 -25.79 4.43 10.17
C ALA A 35 -26.62 3.14 10.06
N SER A 36 -27.66 3.05 10.89
CA SER A 36 -28.55 1.89 11.00
C SER A 36 -29.27 1.52 9.71
N VAL A 37 -29.42 2.44 8.75
CA VAL A 37 -30.10 2.16 7.48
C VAL A 37 -29.23 1.30 6.56
N TYR A 38 -27.91 1.42 6.67
CA TYR A 38 -26.93 0.75 5.80
C TYR A 38 -25.91 -0.08 6.57
N GLU A 39 -26.15 -0.38 7.85
CA GLU A 39 -25.26 -1.19 8.68
C GLU A 39 -25.11 -2.63 8.15
N ASP A 40 -26.18 -3.17 7.59
CA ASP A 40 -26.21 -4.49 6.97
C ASP A 40 -25.77 -4.47 5.50
N ALA A 41 -25.42 -3.31 4.93
CA ALA A 41 -25.07 -3.21 3.53
C ALA A 41 -23.78 -3.98 3.20
N CYS A 42 -23.75 -4.68 2.07
CA CYS A 42 -22.56 -5.42 1.65
C CYS A 42 -21.49 -4.53 1.00
N CYS A 43 -21.91 -3.42 0.38
CA CYS A 43 -21.07 -2.33 -0.09
C CYS A 43 -21.88 -1.04 -0.21
N CYS A 44 -21.19 0.09 -0.33
CA CYS A 44 -21.83 1.37 -0.66
C CYS A 44 -21.39 1.87 -2.04
N LEU A 45 -22.37 2.23 -2.87
CA LEU A 45 -22.19 2.93 -4.13
C LEU A 45 -22.40 4.42 -3.88
N ILE A 46 -21.41 5.23 -4.24
CA ILE A 46 -21.40 6.67 -4.02
C ILE A 46 -21.29 7.38 -5.37
N ASP A 47 -22.38 8.03 -5.76
CA ASP A 47 -22.58 8.66 -7.05
C ASP A 47 -22.93 10.14 -6.88
N TYR A 48 -21.92 10.93 -6.48
CA TYR A 48 -22.03 12.39 -6.48
C TYR A 48 -21.24 12.94 -7.65
N ARG A 49 -21.79 13.96 -8.31
CA ARG A 49 -21.11 14.61 -9.43
C ARG A 49 -19.85 15.33 -8.98
N GLU A 50 -19.88 16.00 -7.84
CA GLU A 50 -18.72 16.69 -7.25
C GLU A 50 -17.86 15.69 -6.44
N PRO A 51 -16.58 15.46 -6.80
CA PRO A 51 -15.72 14.51 -6.09
C PRO A 51 -15.56 14.83 -4.60
N GLY A 52 -15.56 16.11 -4.22
CA GLY A 52 -15.49 16.55 -2.83
C GLY A 52 -16.67 16.06 -1.99
N GLN A 53 -17.88 15.99 -2.55
CA GLN A 53 -19.06 15.44 -1.87
C GLN A 53 -18.94 13.93 -1.70
N ALA A 54 -18.54 13.22 -2.77
CA ALA A 54 -18.31 11.79 -2.70
C ALA A 54 -17.23 11.41 -1.66
N VAL A 55 -16.12 12.16 -1.57
CA VAL A 55 -15.08 11.95 -0.53
C VAL A 55 -15.66 12.17 0.88
N ARG A 56 -16.45 13.24 1.08
CA ARG A 56 -17.10 13.49 2.39
C ARG A 56 -18.02 12.34 2.78
N LYS A 57 -18.85 11.85 1.85
CA LYS A 57 -19.76 10.73 2.09
C LYS A 57 -18.98 9.44 2.38
N ALA A 58 -17.97 9.14 1.58
CA ALA A 58 -17.09 7.98 1.77
C ALA A 58 -16.45 7.97 3.18
N ASN A 59 -15.94 9.13 3.61
CA ASN A 59 -15.33 9.28 4.93
C ASN A 59 -16.36 9.24 6.06
N GLN A 60 -17.57 9.78 5.85
CA GLN A 60 -18.67 9.66 6.81
C GLN A 60 -19.00 8.17 7.05
N ILE A 61 -19.22 7.40 5.99
CA ILE A 61 -19.51 5.96 6.07
C ILE A 61 -18.36 5.23 6.76
N ARG A 62 -17.11 5.46 6.32
CA ARG A 62 -15.94 4.76 6.87
C ARG A 62 -15.49 5.24 8.26
N SER A 63 -16.00 6.35 8.75
CA SER A 63 -15.82 6.75 10.15
C SER A 63 -16.57 5.80 11.10
N GLN A 64 -17.67 5.20 10.62
CA GLN A 64 -18.50 4.26 11.37
C GLN A 64 -18.17 2.81 11.00
N PHE A 65 -17.95 2.55 9.71
CA PHE A 65 -17.62 1.24 9.16
C PHE A 65 -16.32 1.29 8.35
N PRO A 66 -15.13 1.31 9.00
CA PRO A 66 -13.83 1.47 8.32
C PRO A 66 -13.54 0.44 7.21
N GLN A 67 -14.14 -0.74 7.31
CA GLN A 67 -14.03 -1.85 6.37
C GLN A 67 -14.98 -1.78 5.17
N MET A 68 -15.96 -0.87 5.18
CA MET A 68 -17.01 -0.82 4.16
C MET A 68 -16.42 -0.73 2.74
N PRO A 69 -16.70 -1.72 1.86
CA PRO A 69 -16.33 -1.64 0.46
C PRO A 69 -17.07 -0.47 -0.20
N LEU A 70 -16.33 0.36 -0.95
CA LEU A 70 -16.90 1.53 -1.60
C LEU A 70 -16.68 1.46 -3.11
N LEU A 71 -17.74 1.71 -3.86
CA LEU A 71 -17.71 1.98 -5.29
C LEU A 71 -17.99 3.47 -5.50
N LEU A 72 -17.01 4.22 -6.01
CA LEU A 72 -17.17 5.62 -6.32
C LEU A 72 -17.43 5.80 -7.81
N VAL A 73 -18.51 6.48 -8.16
CA VAL A 73 -18.82 6.79 -9.55
C VAL A 73 -18.19 8.12 -9.95
N THR A 74 -17.48 8.13 -11.08
CA THR A 74 -16.87 9.33 -11.67
C THR A 74 -17.18 9.42 -13.16
N ASP A 75 -16.85 10.56 -13.79
CA ASP A 75 -17.05 10.80 -15.21
C ASP A 75 -16.00 11.79 -15.78
N VAL A 76 -16.09 12.06 -17.09
CA VAL A 76 -15.21 13.01 -17.81
C VAL A 76 -15.38 14.46 -17.37
N THR A 77 -16.54 14.85 -16.82
CA THR A 77 -16.88 16.23 -16.51
C THR A 77 -16.23 16.69 -15.21
N PHE A 78 -16.29 15.82 -14.20
CA PHE A 78 -15.71 16.05 -12.87
C PHE A 78 -14.93 14.81 -12.42
N PRO A 79 -13.77 14.54 -13.02
CA PRO A 79 -13.01 13.33 -12.74
C PRO A 79 -12.44 13.36 -11.32
N PHE A 80 -12.46 12.21 -10.67
CA PHE A 80 -11.71 11.99 -9.44
C PHE A 80 -10.21 12.16 -9.72
N SER A 81 -9.58 13.04 -8.94
CA SER A 81 -8.12 13.18 -8.93
C SER A 81 -7.50 12.34 -7.82
N ASP A 82 -6.18 12.19 -7.88
CA ASP A 82 -5.37 11.58 -6.84
C ASP A 82 -5.56 12.27 -5.49
N GLN A 83 -5.67 13.60 -5.46
CA GLN A 83 -5.93 14.36 -4.23
C GLN A 83 -7.23 13.93 -3.53
N HIS A 84 -8.25 13.53 -4.29
CA HIS A 84 -9.50 13.03 -3.72
C HIS A 84 -9.33 11.60 -3.19
N MET A 85 -8.67 10.73 -3.96
CA MET A 85 -8.45 9.34 -3.58
C MET A 85 -7.64 9.19 -2.29
N VAL A 86 -6.61 10.01 -2.11
CA VAL A 86 -5.75 9.95 -0.92
C VAL A 86 -6.43 10.47 0.36
N GLN A 87 -7.56 11.17 0.25
CA GLN A 87 -8.31 11.67 1.40
C GLN A 87 -9.29 10.62 1.96
N ILE A 88 -9.55 9.54 1.21
CA ILE A 88 -10.50 8.52 1.64
C ILE A 88 -9.86 7.63 2.70
N ILE A 89 -10.49 7.55 3.87
CA ILE A 89 -10.01 6.80 5.02
C ILE A 89 -10.48 5.33 4.99
N GLY A 90 -10.12 4.57 6.02
CA GLY A 90 -10.53 3.18 6.22
C GLY A 90 -9.67 2.15 5.48
N VAL A 91 -9.97 0.89 5.76
CA VAL A 91 -9.23 -0.30 5.27
C VAL A 91 -10.01 -1.06 4.21
N GLY A 92 -11.30 -0.76 4.04
CA GLY A 92 -12.17 -1.36 3.03
C GLY A 92 -11.66 -1.17 1.61
N ARG A 93 -12.02 -2.09 0.72
CA ARG A 93 -11.72 -1.96 -0.71
C ARG A 93 -12.38 -0.74 -1.31
N LEU A 94 -11.67 -0.11 -2.23
CA LEU A 94 -12.15 1.05 -2.96
C LEU A 94 -12.01 0.78 -4.46
N ARG A 95 -13.07 1.03 -5.21
CA ARG A 95 -13.06 1.02 -6.68
C ARG A 95 -13.64 2.31 -7.21
N LEU A 96 -13.04 2.79 -8.30
CA LEU A 96 -13.51 3.94 -9.05
C LEU A 96 -14.11 3.43 -10.36
N LEU A 97 -15.42 3.65 -10.53
CA LEU A 97 -16.14 3.35 -11.75
C LEU A 97 -16.20 4.59 -12.62
N PHE A 98 -15.70 4.50 -13.85
CA PHE A 98 -15.85 5.56 -14.83
C PHE A 98 -17.16 5.38 -15.60
N TRP A 99 -18.23 6.06 -15.17
CA TRP A 99 -19.55 5.82 -15.72
C TRP A 99 -19.67 6.18 -17.21
N GLN A 100 -20.19 5.25 -17.99
CA GLN A 100 -20.58 5.43 -19.37
C GLN A 100 -21.99 4.86 -19.58
N ALA A 101 -22.92 5.69 -20.05
CA ALA A 101 -24.32 5.28 -20.22
C ALA A 101 -24.53 4.11 -21.18
N ASN A 102 -23.56 3.85 -22.07
CA ASN A 102 -23.61 2.76 -23.05
C ASN A 102 -22.94 1.46 -22.56
N ASP A 103 -22.30 1.47 -21.39
CA ASP A 103 -21.61 0.31 -20.82
C ASP A 103 -22.00 0.13 -19.35
N THR A 104 -23.13 -0.51 -19.15
CA THR A 104 -23.67 -0.83 -17.82
C THR A 104 -23.09 -2.12 -17.25
N GLU A 105 -22.20 -2.82 -17.95
CA GLU A 105 -21.59 -4.06 -17.44
C GLU A 105 -20.43 -3.74 -16.49
N GLU A 106 -19.75 -2.61 -16.70
CA GLU A 106 -18.60 -2.19 -15.90
C GLU A 106 -18.95 -2.05 -14.40
N ILE A 107 -20.09 -1.43 -14.08
CA ILE A 107 -20.59 -1.30 -12.69
C ILE A 107 -20.85 -2.65 -12.03
N ILE A 108 -21.43 -3.61 -12.76
CA ILE A 108 -21.65 -4.97 -12.24
C ILE A 108 -20.30 -5.65 -11.98
N SER A 109 -19.36 -5.53 -12.91
CA SER A 109 -18.00 -6.06 -12.77
C SER A 109 -17.27 -5.46 -11.55
N GLU A 110 -17.39 -4.15 -11.32
CA GLU A 110 -16.76 -3.50 -10.16
C GLU A 110 -17.44 -3.90 -8.84
N ILE A 111 -18.77 -4.01 -8.80
CA ILE A 111 -19.50 -4.55 -7.64
C ILE A 111 -19.04 -5.99 -7.34
N GLN A 112 -18.94 -6.83 -8.37
CA GLN A 112 -18.43 -8.20 -8.22
C GLN A 112 -16.99 -8.22 -7.71
N SER A 113 -16.11 -7.37 -8.23
CA SER A 113 -14.73 -7.27 -7.74
C SER A 113 -14.64 -6.84 -6.28
N LEU A 114 -15.58 -6.00 -5.81
CA LEU A 114 -15.63 -5.57 -4.42
C LEU A 114 -16.11 -6.69 -3.49
N LEU A 115 -17.21 -7.34 -3.85
CA LEU A 115 -17.90 -8.33 -3.01
C LEU A 115 -17.24 -9.72 -3.07
N TYR A 116 -16.69 -10.09 -4.23
CA TYR A 116 -16.20 -11.42 -4.55
C TYR A 116 -14.84 -11.39 -5.26
N PRO A 117 -13.82 -10.83 -4.60
CA PRO A 117 -12.47 -10.71 -5.16
C PRO A 117 -11.85 -12.06 -5.53
N GLU A 118 -12.28 -13.17 -4.92
CA GLU A 118 -11.81 -14.53 -5.19
C GLU A 118 -12.27 -15.06 -6.55
N TYR A 119 -13.29 -14.44 -7.15
CA TYR A 119 -13.77 -14.70 -8.51
C TYR A 119 -13.38 -13.58 -9.48
N SER A 120 -12.48 -12.68 -9.08
CA SER A 120 -12.00 -11.61 -9.94
C SER A 120 -11.46 -12.19 -11.26
N THR A 121 -11.83 -11.57 -12.37
CA THR A 121 -11.31 -11.90 -13.71
C THR A 121 -9.80 -11.60 -13.84
N LYS A 122 -9.24 -10.83 -12.90
CA LYS A 122 -7.82 -10.50 -12.80
C LYS A 122 -7.27 -10.98 -11.45
N SER A 123 -6.14 -11.69 -11.47
CA SER A 123 -5.38 -11.99 -10.24
C SER A 123 -5.04 -10.68 -9.52
N GLN A 124 -5.20 -10.68 -8.20
CA GLN A 124 -4.98 -9.51 -7.36
C GLN A 124 -4.01 -9.84 -6.22
N HIS A 125 -3.04 -10.73 -6.48
CA HIS A 125 -2.12 -11.19 -5.46
C HIS A 125 -1.26 -10.03 -4.94
N VAL A 126 -1.35 -9.76 -3.63
CA VAL A 126 -0.56 -8.75 -2.93
C VAL A 126 0.50 -9.43 -2.06
N ALA A 127 1.77 -9.24 -2.40
CA ALA A 127 2.90 -9.71 -1.61
C ALA A 127 3.42 -8.62 -0.67
N PHE A 128 3.36 -8.85 0.63
CA PHE A 128 3.93 -8.00 1.68
C PHE A 128 5.35 -8.47 1.97
N ILE A 129 6.34 -7.71 1.52
CA ILE A 129 7.77 -7.98 1.70
C ILE A 129 8.28 -7.18 2.89
N LEU A 130 8.58 -7.89 3.96
CA LEU A 130 9.02 -7.36 5.25
C LEU A 130 10.51 -7.67 5.44
N SER A 131 11.33 -6.62 5.51
CA SER A 131 12.76 -6.78 5.80
C SER A 131 13.00 -6.88 7.30
N VAL A 132 13.78 -7.87 7.73
CA VAL A 132 14.13 -8.12 9.14
C VAL A 132 15.65 -8.20 9.29
N TYR A 133 16.23 -7.58 10.33
CA TYR A 133 17.65 -7.72 10.65
C TYR A 133 17.93 -7.42 12.13
N ASN A 134 18.52 -8.39 12.84
CA ASN A 134 18.89 -8.30 14.25
C ASN A 134 17.79 -7.69 15.14
N GLU A 135 16.60 -8.29 15.07
CA GLU A 135 15.41 -7.85 15.80
C GLU A 135 15.11 -8.73 17.01
N GLU A 136 16.00 -9.62 17.46
CA GLU A 136 15.71 -10.58 18.55
C GLU A 136 15.12 -9.89 19.80
N LYS A 137 15.73 -8.79 20.23
CA LYS A 137 15.30 -8.03 21.41
C LYS A 137 13.98 -7.27 21.22
N ARG A 138 13.58 -7.04 19.97
CA ARG A 138 12.42 -6.24 19.56
C ARG A 138 11.41 -7.07 18.77
N PHE A 139 11.57 -8.39 18.77
CA PHE A 139 10.82 -9.30 17.91
C PHE A 139 9.31 -9.25 18.15
N VAL A 140 8.90 -8.81 19.35
CA VAL A 140 7.49 -8.53 19.67
C VAL A 140 6.85 -7.60 18.62
N HIS A 141 7.56 -6.58 18.13
CA HIS A 141 7.03 -5.68 17.11
C HIS A 141 6.86 -6.37 15.76
N VAL A 142 7.85 -7.16 15.35
CA VAL A 142 7.80 -7.98 14.11
C VAL A 142 6.61 -8.93 14.15
N LYS A 143 6.45 -9.65 15.26
CA LYS A 143 5.34 -10.57 15.48
C LYS A 143 3.99 -9.84 15.43
N THR A 144 3.82 -8.78 16.21
CA THR A 144 2.57 -8.00 16.26
C THR A 144 2.21 -7.43 14.89
N PHE A 145 3.19 -6.93 14.13
CA PHE A 145 2.94 -6.40 12.80
C PHE A 145 2.49 -7.50 11.82
N ALA A 146 3.14 -8.66 11.84
CA ALA A 146 2.75 -9.82 11.03
C ALA A 146 1.32 -10.30 11.37
N GLU A 147 0.94 -10.36 12.64
CA GLU A 147 -0.41 -10.74 13.09
C GLU A 147 -1.48 -9.71 12.66
N ARG A 148 -1.17 -8.42 12.74
CA ARG A 148 -2.04 -7.34 12.23
C ARG A 148 -2.21 -7.41 10.71
N LEU A 149 -1.12 -7.63 9.98
CA LEU A 149 -1.15 -7.84 8.53
C LEU A 149 -1.97 -9.07 8.16
N GLN A 150 -1.82 -10.17 8.90
CA GLN A 150 -2.65 -11.35 8.71
C GLN A 150 -4.14 -11.02 8.86
N THR A 151 -4.52 -10.32 9.94
CA THR A 151 -5.92 -9.96 10.19
C THR A 151 -6.44 -9.09 9.06
N PHE A 152 -5.64 -8.13 8.61
CA PHE A 152 -5.95 -7.29 7.46
C PHE A 152 -6.12 -8.09 6.16
N ILE A 153 -5.19 -9.00 5.85
CA ILE A 153 -5.22 -9.84 4.65
C ILE A 153 -6.47 -10.69 4.62
N ARG A 154 -6.75 -11.42 5.72
CA ARG A 154 -7.94 -12.29 5.82
C ARG A 154 -9.24 -11.55 5.60
N SER A 155 -9.32 -10.30 6.08
CA SER A 155 -10.56 -9.52 6.02
C SER A 155 -10.70 -8.69 4.74
N HIS A 156 -9.59 -8.24 4.12
CA HIS A 156 -9.64 -7.21 3.07
C HIS A 156 -8.82 -7.53 1.82
N ILE A 157 -7.79 -8.37 1.89
CA ILE A 157 -6.90 -8.68 0.77
C ILE A 157 -6.86 -10.20 0.60
N ILE A 158 -7.94 -10.79 0.09
CA ILE A 158 -8.14 -12.25 0.09
C ILE A 158 -6.95 -12.98 -0.55
N GLU A 159 -6.38 -12.45 -1.62
CA GLU A 159 -5.14 -12.96 -2.23
C GLU A 159 -3.90 -12.24 -1.68
N GLY A 160 -3.63 -12.35 -0.38
CA GLY A 160 -2.47 -11.73 0.27
C GLY A 160 -1.46 -12.75 0.80
N SER A 161 -0.18 -12.40 0.77
CA SER A 161 0.91 -13.20 1.37
C SER A 161 1.95 -12.32 2.05
N ILE A 162 2.51 -12.79 3.16
CA ILE A 162 3.55 -12.14 3.95
C ILE A 162 4.87 -12.88 3.73
N TYR A 163 5.92 -12.13 3.41
CA TYR A 163 7.27 -12.64 3.23
C TYR A 163 8.21 -11.92 4.18
N LEU A 164 8.65 -12.62 5.23
CA LEU A 164 9.68 -12.14 6.14
C LEU A 164 11.05 -12.51 5.55
N ILE A 165 11.82 -11.51 5.13
CA ILE A 165 13.15 -11.73 4.56
C ILE A 165 14.20 -11.23 5.55
N ASP A 166 14.91 -12.18 6.14
CA ASP A 166 16.03 -11.97 7.06
C ASP A 166 17.29 -11.59 6.29
N ASP A 167 17.85 -10.42 6.59
CA ASP A 167 19.06 -9.88 5.97
C ASP A 167 20.34 -10.45 6.61
N GLY A 168 20.38 -11.75 6.84
CA GLY A 168 21.52 -12.44 7.45
C GLY A 168 21.78 -12.01 8.89
N SER A 169 20.76 -12.05 9.74
CA SER A 169 20.89 -11.76 11.17
C SER A 169 21.94 -12.63 11.86
N HIS A 170 22.62 -12.08 12.87
CA HIS A 170 23.64 -12.79 13.67
C HIS A 170 23.16 -13.12 15.09
N ASP A 171 21.91 -12.79 15.41
CA ASP A 171 21.25 -13.02 16.68
C ASP A 171 20.12 -14.08 16.54
N GLY A 172 19.28 -14.25 17.57
CA GLY A 172 18.18 -15.22 17.57
C GLY A 172 17.04 -14.94 16.59
N THR A 173 17.09 -13.86 15.80
CA THR A 173 15.99 -13.42 14.91
C THR A 173 15.54 -14.51 13.94
N ASN A 174 16.47 -15.23 13.32
CA ASN A 174 16.16 -16.26 12.32
C ASN A 174 15.35 -17.43 12.91
N ALA A 175 15.67 -17.83 14.14
CA ALA A 175 14.91 -18.86 14.84
C ALA A 175 13.49 -18.39 15.18
N LEU A 176 13.35 -17.11 15.56
CA LEU A 176 12.06 -16.50 15.89
C LEU A 176 11.14 -16.35 14.67
N ILE A 177 11.66 -15.92 13.50
CA ILE A 177 10.85 -15.85 12.27
C ILE A 177 10.38 -17.24 11.82
N LYS A 178 11.24 -18.27 11.93
CA LYS A 178 10.87 -19.66 11.60
C LYS A 178 9.80 -20.22 12.55
N ALA A 179 9.91 -19.90 13.84
CA ALA A 179 8.87 -20.23 14.81
C ALA A 179 7.53 -19.53 14.51
N LEU A 180 7.59 -18.28 14.01
CA LEU A 180 6.39 -17.53 13.60
C LEU A 180 5.74 -18.13 12.34
N GLU A 181 6.52 -18.56 11.36
CA GLU A 181 6.04 -19.28 10.16
C GLU A 181 5.36 -20.60 10.49
N ALA A 182 5.91 -21.35 11.46
CA ALA A 182 5.35 -22.64 11.88
C ALA A 182 4.03 -22.52 12.68
N ALA A 183 3.63 -21.31 13.10
CA ALA A 183 2.39 -21.11 13.85
C ALA A 183 1.17 -21.36 12.95
N THR A 184 0.27 -22.24 13.40
CA THR A 184 -0.91 -22.70 12.63
C THR A 184 -1.82 -21.57 12.17
N ASP A 185 -1.96 -20.53 12.99
CA ASP A 185 -2.82 -19.42 12.64
C ASP A 185 -2.26 -18.64 11.46
N LEU A 186 -0.94 -18.65 11.19
CA LEU A 186 -0.29 -17.98 10.05
C LEU A 186 -0.06 -18.89 8.84
N SER A 187 -0.63 -20.10 8.84
CA SER A 187 -0.18 -21.18 7.96
C SER A 187 -0.71 -21.12 6.53
N VAL A 188 -1.94 -20.68 6.28
CA VAL A 188 -2.55 -20.79 4.93
C VAL A 188 -3.42 -19.60 4.55
N ASN A 189 -3.38 -19.27 3.26
CA ASN A 189 -4.31 -18.41 2.55
C ASN A 189 -4.64 -19.00 1.17
N ARG A 190 -5.64 -18.44 0.48
CA ARG A 190 -5.97 -18.79 -0.90
C ARG A 190 -5.40 -17.75 -1.86
N ILE A 191 -4.64 -18.20 -2.85
CA ILE A 191 -4.10 -17.36 -3.93
C ILE A 191 -4.46 -18.05 -5.24
N ASN A 192 -5.18 -17.36 -6.13
CA ASN A 192 -5.68 -17.95 -7.38
C ASN A 192 -6.36 -19.31 -7.14
N GLN A 193 -7.23 -19.37 -6.12
CA GLN A 193 -7.98 -20.56 -5.69
C GLN A 193 -7.13 -21.72 -5.13
N ASN A 194 -5.81 -21.61 -5.09
CA ASN A 194 -4.91 -22.61 -4.51
C ASN A 194 -4.56 -22.28 -3.07
N LEU A 195 -4.47 -23.31 -2.22
CA LEU A 195 -3.92 -23.16 -0.87
C LEU A 195 -2.43 -22.83 -0.98
N SER A 196 -2.04 -21.71 -0.40
CA SER A 196 -0.66 -21.22 -0.35
C SER A 196 -0.33 -20.79 1.07
N PRO A 197 0.94 -20.85 1.51
CA PRO A 197 1.32 -20.36 2.82
C PRO A 197 1.04 -18.86 2.94
N LEU A 198 0.33 -18.45 3.99
CA LEU A 198 0.05 -17.02 4.24
C LEU A 198 1.32 -16.28 4.62
N LEU A 199 2.16 -16.89 5.45
CA LEU A 199 3.47 -16.36 5.84
C LEU A 199 4.57 -17.30 5.35
N GLN A 200 5.61 -16.71 4.77
CA GLN A 200 6.81 -17.41 4.33
C GLN A 200 8.05 -16.69 4.81
N THR A 201 9.09 -17.44 5.17
CA THR A 201 10.38 -16.85 5.55
C THR A 201 11.47 -17.11 4.51
N ARG A 202 12.40 -16.18 4.39
CA ARG A 202 13.62 -16.30 3.58
C ARG A 202 14.79 -15.72 4.34
N GLU A 203 15.97 -16.25 4.09
CA GLU A 203 17.22 -15.82 4.70
C GLU A 203 18.24 -15.48 3.63
N LEU A 204 18.88 -14.33 3.75
CA LEU A 204 20.03 -13.95 2.95
C LEU A 204 21.31 -14.39 3.65
N GLY A 205 22.28 -14.90 2.88
CA GLY A 205 23.55 -15.39 3.44
C GLY A 205 24.50 -14.31 3.98
N ARG A 206 24.14 -13.02 3.86
CA ARG A 206 24.92 -11.89 4.38
C ARG A 206 24.01 -10.67 4.57
N ASN A 207 24.46 -9.73 5.42
CA ASN A 207 23.84 -8.41 5.51
C ASN A 207 24.06 -7.60 4.22
N THR A 208 22.96 -7.28 3.56
CA THR A 208 22.85 -6.45 2.36
C THR A 208 22.03 -5.18 2.62
N ARG A 209 21.63 -4.98 3.87
CA ARG A 209 20.67 -3.99 4.35
C ARG A 209 19.31 -4.18 3.65
N LYS A 210 18.49 -3.13 3.68
CA LYS A 210 17.17 -3.15 3.03
C LYS A 210 17.22 -3.48 1.53
N ALA A 211 18.33 -3.18 0.85
CA ALA A 211 18.41 -3.39 -0.59
C ALA A 211 18.26 -4.86 -0.99
N GLY A 212 19.05 -5.77 -0.42
CA GLY A 212 19.00 -7.16 -0.87
C GLY A 212 17.70 -7.86 -0.47
N THR A 213 17.10 -7.53 0.67
CA THR A 213 15.77 -8.09 1.03
C THR A 213 14.69 -7.69 0.02
N TYR A 214 14.65 -6.43 -0.40
CA TYR A 214 13.68 -5.96 -1.40
C TYR A 214 13.95 -6.59 -2.77
N LEU A 215 15.21 -6.63 -3.20
CA LEU A 215 15.60 -7.24 -4.47
C LEU A 215 15.33 -8.75 -4.49
N GLU A 216 15.54 -9.44 -3.37
CA GLU A 216 15.21 -10.86 -3.24
C GLU A 216 13.71 -11.09 -3.40
N GLY A 217 12.90 -10.26 -2.76
CA GLY A 217 11.45 -10.32 -2.92
C GLY A 217 11.02 -10.05 -4.37
N MET A 218 11.55 -9.01 -5.01
CA MET A 218 11.30 -8.71 -6.43
C MET A 218 11.70 -9.85 -7.37
N ARG A 219 12.80 -10.55 -7.05
CA ARG A 219 13.38 -11.62 -7.86
C ARG A 219 12.60 -12.92 -7.78
N THR A 220 12.08 -13.25 -6.60
CA THR A 220 11.64 -14.62 -6.29
C THR A 220 10.15 -14.76 -6.02
N ILE A 221 9.45 -13.65 -5.76
CA ILE A 221 8.01 -13.66 -5.46
C ILE A 221 7.25 -13.19 -6.70
N GLY A 222 6.28 -13.99 -7.16
CA GLY A 222 5.35 -13.60 -8.21
C GLY A 222 4.06 -13.04 -7.62
N ALA A 223 3.82 -11.74 -7.81
CA ALA A 223 2.61 -11.06 -7.36
C ALA A 223 2.18 -9.97 -8.36
N ASP A 224 0.92 -9.54 -8.26
CA ASP A 224 0.38 -8.42 -9.04
C ASP A 224 0.73 -7.08 -8.41
N TYR A 225 0.80 -7.06 -7.07
CA TYR A 225 1.20 -5.91 -6.28
C TYR A 225 2.20 -6.30 -5.19
N TYR A 226 3.18 -5.45 -4.97
CA TYR A 226 4.24 -5.63 -3.99
C TYR A 226 4.17 -4.50 -2.98
N VAL A 227 4.03 -4.86 -1.70
CA VAL A 227 4.09 -3.93 -0.57
C VAL A 227 5.44 -4.13 0.10
N PHE A 228 6.31 -3.15 0.00
CA PHE A 228 7.59 -3.15 0.70
C PHE A 228 7.49 -2.33 1.96
N VAL A 229 7.87 -2.91 3.10
CA VAL A 229 7.75 -2.26 4.41
C VAL A 229 8.77 -2.83 5.39
N ASP A 230 9.20 -2.01 6.35
CA ASP A 230 10.04 -2.48 7.46
C ASP A 230 9.17 -3.28 8.45
N ALA A 231 9.73 -4.32 9.08
CA ALA A 231 8.96 -5.24 9.92
C ALA A 231 8.69 -4.72 11.34
N ASP A 232 9.14 -3.52 11.71
CA ASP A 232 9.19 -3.03 13.09
C ASP A 232 7.89 -2.37 13.61
N ASP A 233 6.75 -2.62 12.97
CA ASP A 233 5.44 -2.04 13.30
C ASP A 233 5.46 -0.49 13.34
N SER A 234 6.24 0.14 12.45
CA SER A 234 6.33 1.60 12.35
C SER A 234 5.19 2.21 11.53
N PHE A 235 4.52 1.44 10.68
CA PHE A 235 3.48 1.92 9.76
C PHE A 235 2.09 1.37 10.12
N PHE A 236 1.08 2.20 9.89
CA PHE A 236 -0.32 1.85 10.16
C PHE A 236 -0.92 1.03 9.00
N ILE A 237 -1.75 0.04 9.33
CA ILE A 237 -2.44 -0.82 8.36
C ILE A 237 -3.35 0.01 7.44
N GLU A 238 -3.96 1.05 7.99
CA GLU A 238 -4.83 1.99 7.30
C GLU A 238 -4.11 2.73 6.16
N ASP A 239 -2.84 3.09 6.36
CA ASP A 239 -2.03 3.74 5.34
C ASP A 239 -1.61 2.73 4.25
N ILE A 240 -1.27 1.50 4.65
CA ILE A 240 -0.95 0.41 3.73
C ILE A 240 -2.17 0.10 2.84
N ALA A 241 -3.36 -0.04 3.45
CA ALA A 241 -4.61 -0.29 2.75
C ALA A 241 -4.94 0.83 1.75
N ARG A 242 -4.76 2.10 2.16
CA ARG A 242 -4.96 3.26 1.28
C ARG A 242 -4.03 3.22 0.07
N MET A 243 -2.74 2.91 0.28
CA MET A 243 -1.77 2.82 -0.81
C MET A 243 -2.07 1.66 -1.76
N ILE A 244 -2.49 0.50 -1.25
CA ILE A 244 -2.95 -0.63 -2.07
C ILE A 244 -4.16 -0.23 -2.90
N ASN A 245 -5.18 0.38 -2.28
CA ASN A 245 -6.37 0.84 -2.98
C ASN A 245 -6.03 1.79 -4.13
N VAL A 246 -5.07 2.71 -3.94
CA VAL A 246 -4.64 3.63 -5.00
C VAL A 246 -3.94 2.91 -6.15
N VAL A 247 -2.97 2.02 -5.86
CA VAL A 247 -2.21 1.34 -6.93
C VAL A 247 -3.12 0.40 -7.74
N GLN A 248 -4.12 -0.20 -7.09
CA GLN A 248 -5.06 -1.13 -7.73
C GLN A 248 -6.02 -0.45 -8.71
N GLN A 249 -6.18 0.89 -8.64
CA GLN A 249 -6.92 1.62 -9.67
C GLN A 249 -6.19 1.65 -11.02
N GLY A 250 -4.90 1.29 -11.07
CA GLY A 250 -4.12 1.21 -12.30
C GLY A 250 -3.64 2.57 -12.86
N TYR A 251 -3.98 3.69 -12.22
CA TYR A 251 -3.47 5.03 -12.58
C TYR A 251 -2.02 5.25 -12.19
N TYR A 252 -1.52 4.54 -11.17
CA TYR A 252 -0.16 4.67 -10.66
C TYR A 252 0.55 3.32 -10.69
N ASP A 253 1.82 3.35 -11.07
CA ASP A 253 2.70 2.18 -11.09
C ASP A 253 3.38 2.00 -9.73
N VAL A 254 3.62 3.11 -9.02
CA VAL A 254 4.31 3.16 -7.73
C VAL A 254 3.64 4.18 -6.81
N VAL A 255 3.31 3.77 -5.58
CA VAL A 255 2.83 4.65 -4.51
C VAL A 255 3.83 4.60 -3.36
N ILE A 256 4.28 5.75 -2.87
CA ILE A 256 5.32 5.85 -1.84
C ILE A 256 4.76 6.59 -0.64
N GLY A 257 4.94 6.01 0.54
CA GLY A 257 4.68 6.74 1.77
C GLY A 257 5.68 7.87 1.87
N THR A 258 5.24 9.04 2.30
CA THR A 258 6.11 10.15 2.69
C THR A 258 5.84 10.42 4.16
N LYS A 259 6.89 10.62 4.96
CA LYS A 259 6.69 10.85 6.39
C LYS A 259 6.00 12.19 6.56
N ASP A 260 4.79 12.17 7.11
CA ASP A 260 4.12 13.41 7.51
C ASP A 260 4.99 14.13 8.55
N MET A 261 5.08 15.45 8.43
CA MET A 261 5.89 16.32 9.30
C MET A 261 5.39 16.33 10.75
N THR A 262 4.22 15.75 10.99
CA THR A 262 3.49 15.69 12.26
C THR A 262 3.75 14.42 13.06
N ALA A 263 4.71 13.56 12.66
CA ALA A 263 5.00 12.29 13.31
C ALA A 263 4.98 12.38 14.85
N GLU A 264 4.05 11.65 15.47
CA GLU A 264 3.85 11.62 16.91
C GLU A 264 5.10 11.04 17.61
N ASN A 265 5.47 11.63 18.76
CA ASN A 265 6.56 11.17 19.64
C ASN A 265 8.00 11.30 19.11
N ARG A 266 8.25 12.19 18.14
CA ARG A 266 9.60 12.40 17.63
C ARG A 266 10.45 13.26 18.57
N SER A 267 11.58 12.73 19.05
CA SER A 267 12.57 13.52 19.80
C SER A 267 13.08 14.71 18.97
N LEU A 268 13.19 15.89 19.59
CA LEU A 268 13.65 17.14 18.95
C LEU A 268 14.99 16.96 18.21
N LEU A 269 15.91 16.17 18.77
CA LEU A 269 17.20 15.88 18.13
C LEU A 269 17.04 15.08 16.82
N ARG A 270 16.16 14.07 16.79
CA ARG A 270 15.87 13.31 15.56
C ARG A 270 15.15 14.17 14.53
N SER A 271 14.27 15.06 14.96
CA SER A 271 13.60 16.03 14.07
C SER A 271 14.61 16.96 13.39
N ILE A 272 15.56 17.52 14.14
CA ILE A 272 16.62 18.38 13.59
C ILE A 272 17.52 17.61 12.62
N VAL A 273 17.95 16.39 12.97
CA VAL A 273 18.78 15.54 12.10
C VAL A 273 18.01 15.15 10.83
N SER A 274 16.74 14.78 10.95
CA SER A 274 15.89 14.42 9.81
C SER A 274 15.65 15.62 8.89
N PHE A 275 15.46 16.80 9.46
CA PHE A 275 15.33 18.05 8.72
C PHE A 275 16.62 18.38 7.98
N GLY A 276 17.78 18.33 8.65
CA GLY A 276 19.09 18.55 8.04
C GLY A 276 19.38 17.56 6.91
N LYS A 277 19.10 16.27 7.11
CA LYS A 277 19.23 15.24 6.06
C LYS A 277 18.37 15.56 4.84
N ARG A 278 17.12 16.01 5.05
CA ARG A 278 16.20 16.37 3.96
C ARG A 278 16.68 17.60 3.20
N VAL A 279 17.16 18.63 3.90
CA VAL A 279 17.71 19.85 3.25
C VAL A 279 18.93 19.50 2.40
N VAL A 280 19.82 18.65 2.89
CA VAL A 280 21.04 18.26 2.17
C VAL A 280 20.72 17.32 1.00
N SER A 281 19.74 16.41 1.14
CA SER A 281 19.40 15.47 0.06
C SER A 281 18.56 16.10 -1.04
N ARG A 282 17.75 17.12 -0.74
CA ARG A 282 16.78 17.74 -1.68
C ARG A 282 17.35 18.16 -3.04
N PRO A 283 18.54 18.79 -3.15
CA PRO A 283 19.13 19.14 -4.45
C PRO A 283 19.44 17.93 -5.34
N PHE A 284 19.60 16.76 -4.73
CA PHE A 284 19.90 15.51 -5.40
C PHE A 284 18.69 14.60 -5.53
N LEU A 285 17.50 15.04 -5.13
CA LEU A 285 16.30 14.26 -5.38
C LEU A 285 15.83 14.52 -6.82
N PRO A 286 15.25 13.52 -7.50
CA PRO A 286 14.60 13.77 -8.77
C PRO A 286 13.48 14.80 -8.58
N THR A 287 13.35 15.76 -9.50
CA THR A 287 12.28 16.77 -9.46
C THR A 287 10.92 16.13 -9.19
N GLY A 288 10.18 16.67 -8.22
CA GLY A 288 8.87 16.17 -7.79
C GLY A 288 8.92 15.27 -6.55
N VAL A 289 10.08 14.72 -6.16
CA VAL A 289 10.21 13.89 -4.96
C VAL A 289 10.33 14.75 -3.70
N VAL A 290 9.44 14.51 -2.75
CA VAL A 290 9.31 15.22 -1.47
C VAL A 290 10.04 14.45 -0.36
N ASP A 291 9.87 13.13 -0.32
CA ASP A 291 10.58 12.23 0.59
C ASP A 291 11.04 10.98 -0.16
N SER A 292 12.29 10.60 0.03
CA SER A 292 12.92 9.47 -0.65
C SER A 292 13.31 8.35 0.31
N GLN A 293 13.09 8.50 1.62
CA GLN A 293 13.68 7.63 2.65
C GLN A 293 12.64 6.88 3.47
N THR A 294 11.38 6.88 3.03
CA THR A 294 10.32 6.21 3.77
C THR A 294 10.30 4.72 3.46
N GLY A 295 10.18 3.90 4.51
CA GLY A 295 10.18 2.44 4.44
C GLY A 295 9.04 1.83 3.63
N LEU A 296 7.90 2.51 3.54
CA LEU A 296 6.67 1.99 2.95
C LEU A 296 6.50 2.37 1.47
N LYS A 297 6.38 1.35 0.61
CA LYS A 297 6.13 1.50 -0.84
C LYS A 297 5.18 0.42 -1.33
N VAL A 298 4.32 0.77 -2.28
CA VAL A 298 3.46 -0.18 -2.98
C VAL A 298 3.70 -0.05 -4.49
N MET A 299 3.92 -1.16 -5.17
CA MET A 299 4.30 -1.19 -6.59
C MET A 299 3.48 -2.23 -7.36
N SER A 300 3.14 -1.93 -8.61
CA SER A 300 2.59 -2.94 -9.51
C SER A 300 3.68 -3.92 -9.98
N SER A 301 3.27 -5.11 -10.40
CA SER A 301 4.17 -6.13 -10.99
C SER A 301 4.93 -5.58 -12.20
N VAL A 302 4.26 -4.75 -13.00
CA VAL A 302 4.88 -4.08 -14.15
C VAL A 302 5.99 -3.15 -13.70
N ALA A 303 5.76 -2.33 -12.66
CA ALA A 303 6.77 -1.45 -12.09
C ALA A 303 7.97 -2.24 -11.56
N VAL A 304 7.72 -3.28 -10.77
CA VAL A 304 8.77 -4.14 -10.21
C VAL A 304 9.62 -4.76 -11.31
N LYS A 305 9.01 -5.38 -12.32
CA LYS A 305 9.73 -6.03 -13.43
C LYS A 305 10.56 -5.03 -14.25
N ARG A 306 10.07 -3.81 -14.45
CA ARG A 306 10.79 -2.77 -15.18
C ARG A 306 11.93 -2.15 -14.37
N MET A 307 11.75 -2.00 -13.05
CA MET A 307 12.75 -1.36 -12.18
C MET A 307 13.86 -2.32 -11.76
N PHE A 308 13.52 -3.56 -11.42
CA PHE A 308 14.43 -4.56 -10.85
C PHE A 308 15.80 -4.68 -11.57
N PRO A 309 15.87 -4.76 -12.92
CA PRO A 309 17.16 -4.91 -13.63
C PRO A 309 18.13 -3.73 -13.45
N HIS A 310 17.63 -2.58 -12.99
CA HIS A 310 18.41 -1.36 -12.83
C HIS A 310 18.79 -1.07 -11.37
N LEU A 311 18.21 -1.79 -10.41
CA LEU A 311 18.45 -1.58 -9.00
C LEU A 311 19.71 -2.33 -8.52
N LYS A 312 20.42 -1.76 -7.56
CA LYS A 312 21.71 -2.27 -7.08
C LYS A 312 21.68 -2.54 -5.58
N GLU A 313 21.90 -3.80 -5.22
CA GLU A 313 22.06 -4.24 -3.83
C GLU A 313 23.09 -3.42 -3.05
N GLN A 314 24.17 -3.03 -3.74
CA GLN A 314 25.31 -2.29 -3.18
C GLN A 314 24.93 -0.97 -2.51
N LEU A 315 23.80 -0.37 -2.89
CA LEU A 315 23.33 0.89 -2.33
C LEU A 315 22.72 0.74 -0.93
N GLY A 316 22.35 -0.47 -0.51
CA GLY A 316 21.86 -0.77 0.84
C GLY A 316 20.70 0.15 1.27
N LEU A 317 20.95 1.08 2.20
CA LEU A 317 19.92 2.03 2.68
C LEU A 317 19.50 3.08 1.64
N ALA A 318 20.29 3.29 0.58
CA ALA A 318 19.96 4.26 -0.46
C ALA A 318 19.08 3.65 -1.58
N LEU A 319 18.66 2.39 -1.47
CA LEU A 319 17.77 1.76 -2.44
C LEU A 319 16.49 2.57 -2.67
N ASP A 320 15.91 3.14 -1.60
CA ASP A 320 14.69 3.92 -1.71
C ASP A 320 14.83 5.13 -2.64
N LEU A 321 16.00 5.76 -2.62
CA LEU A 321 16.32 6.86 -3.53
C LEU A 321 16.58 6.36 -4.95
N GLU A 322 17.34 5.27 -5.11
CA GLU A 322 17.59 4.68 -6.43
C GLU A 322 16.27 4.30 -7.12
N MET A 323 15.34 3.67 -6.38
CA MET A 323 14.00 3.35 -6.87
C MET A 323 13.30 4.60 -7.41
N MET A 324 13.46 5.77 -6.78
CA MET A 324 12.84 7.00 -7.26
C MET A 324 13.47 7.54 -8.55
N PHE A 325 14.80 7.49 -8.64
CA PHE A 325 15.51 7.86 -9.85
C PHE A 325 15.14 6.95 -11.02
N ILE A 326 15.14 5.63 -10.80
CA ILE A 326 14.79 4.64 -11.82
C ILE A 326 13.32 4.79 -12.24
N ALA A 327 12.39 4.93 -11.29
CA ALA A 327 10.98 5.13 -11.61
C ALA A 327 10.76 6.35 -12.51
N LYS A 328 11.40 7.47 -12.19
CA LYS A 328 11.33 8.69 -13.02
C LYS A 328 11.92 8.48 -14.41
N ARG A 329 13.08 7.82 -14.52
CA ARG A 329 13.73 7.53 -15.81
C ARG A 329 12.87 6.66 -16.71
N LEU A 330 12.24 5.66 -16.12
CA LEU A 330 11.34 4.75 -16.82
C LEU A 330 9.96 5.38 -17.08
N GLN A 331 9.76 6.66 -16.72
CA GLN A 331 8.51 7.39 -16.85
C GLN A 331 7.34 6.67 -16.19
N LEU A 332 7.60 6.01 -15.06
CA LEU A 332 6.56 5.39 -14.26
C LEU A 332 5.70 6.46 -13.59
N ARG A 333 4.42 6.17 -13.44
CA ARG A 333 3.45 7.04 -12.77
C ARG A 333 3.60 6.83 -11.27
N VAL A 334 4.21 7.81 -10.60
CA VAL A 334 4.55 7.76 -9.18
C VAL A 334 3.65 8.70 -8.39
N LEU A 335 2.99 8.19 -7.34
CA LEU A 335 2.29 8.99 -6.35
C LEU A 335 3.03 8.98 -5.01
N GLN A 336 3.07 10.14 -4.35
CA GLN A 336 3.57 10.29 -2.98
C GLN A 336 2.40 10.58 -2.05
N LEU A 337 2.25 9.76 -1.01
CA LEU A 337 1.13 9.81 -0.08
C LEU A 337 1.66 10.05 1.34
N PRO A 338 1.15 11.04 2.10
CA PRO A 338 1.52 11.21 3.50
C PRO A 338 1.06 10.02 4.35
N VAL A 339 1.99 9.40 5.06
CA VAL A 339 1.70 8.26 5.95
C VAL A 339 2.15 8.57 7.37
N LYS A 340 1.40 8.02 8.33
CA LYS A 340 1.74 8.07 9.74
C LYS A 340 2.83 7.05 10.02
N CYS A 341 3.84 7.47 10.76
CA CYS A 341 4.98 6.66 11.13
C CYS A 341 5.26 6.84 12.62
N ILE A 342 5.37 5.75 13.36
CA ILE A 342 5.78 5.76 14.77
C ILE A 342 7.30 5.60 14.81
N ASP A 343 8.01 6.51 15.49
CA ASP A 343 9.45 6.33 15.71
C ASP A 343 9.65 5.31 16.85
N ARG A 344 10.19 4.12 16.54
CA ARG A 344 10.58 3.11 17.53
C ARG A 344 12.03 3.33 17.98
N ASP A 345 12.32 3.05 19.25
CA ASP A 345 13.67 3.16 19.81
C ASP A 345 14.55 1.93 19.52
N GLY A 346 15.87 2.12 19.56
CA GLY A 346 16.85 1.07 19.28
C GLY A 346 17.26 0.90 17.80
N SER A 347 16.99 1.90 16.95
CA SER A 347 17.39 1.87 15.54
C SER A 347 18.90 1.61 15.39
N HIS A 348 19.25 0.57 14.64
CA HIS A 348 20.64 0.16 14.33
C HIS A 348 21.38 1.13 13.37
N ILE A 349 20.84 2.33 13.14
CA ILE A 349 21.39 3.30 12.20
C ILE A 349 22.40 4.20 12.92
N HIS A 350 23.67 4.08 12.52
CA HIS A 350 24.73 4.95 13.00
C HIS A 350 24.68 6.28 12.25
N VAL A 351 24.03 7.28 12.86
CA VAL A 351 23.70 8.59 12.26
C VAL A 351 24.83 9.17 11.39
N TRP A 352 26.07 9.24 11.89
CA TRP A 352 27.18 9.83 11.15
C TRP A 352 27.69 8.97 9.99
N LYS A 353 28.01 7.69 10.26
CA LYS A 353 28.56 6.78 9.26
C LYS A 353 27.57 6.52 8.11
N ASP A 354 26.30 6.35 8.44
CA ASP A 354 25.26 6.10 7.44
C ASP A 354 24.92 7.37 6.66
N SER A 355 25.02 8.57 7.24
CA SER A 355 24.83 9.81 6.50
C SER A 355 25.92 10.03 5.44
N ILE A 356 27.19 9.79 5.77
CA ILE A 356 28.30 9.92 4.82
C ILE A 356 28.16 8.89 3.69
N ARG A 357 27.81 7.64 4.03
CA ARG A 357 27.57 6.59 3.05
C ARG A 357 26.41 6.95 2.13
N PHE A 358 25.31 7.45 2.69
CA PHE A 358 24.14 7.90 1.95
C PHE A 358 24.51 9.00 0.95
N LEU A 359 25.26 10.03 1.37
CA LEU A 359 25.73 11.09 0.46
C LEU A 359 26.59 10.56 -0.70
N ARG A 360 27.46 9.58 -0.44
CA ARG A 360 28.24 8.93 -1.51
C ARG A 360 27.33 8.17 -2.47
N SER A 361 26.35 7.42 -1.95
CA SER A 361 25.36 6.71 -2.75
C SER A 361 24.53 7.66 -3.61
N ILE A 362 24.11 8.82 -3.08
CA ILE A 362 23.44 9.86 -3.87
C ILE A 362 24.29 10.28 -5.08
N ILE A 363 25.56 10.59 -4.85
CA ILE A 363 26.49 11.04 -5.90
C ILE A 363 26.69 9.92 -6.93
N GLU A 364 26.78 8.67 -6.48
CA GLU A 364 26.90 7.51 -7.37
C GLU A 364 25.66 7.33 -8.24
N ILE A 365 24.46 7.36 -7.64
CA ILE A 365 23.18 7.30 -8.37
C ILE A 365 23.14 8.43 -9.41
N TRP A 366 23.46 9.66 -9.01
CA TRP A 366 23.46 10.82 -9.91
C TRP A 366 24.49 10.73 -11.05
N ARG A 367 25.65 10.08 -10.82
CA ARG A 367 26.65 9.83 -11.87
C ARG A 367 26.23 8.72 -12.83
N LEU A 368 25.62 7.66 -12.31
CA LEU A 368 25.07 6.55 -13.10
C LEU A 368 23.89 7.03 -13.95
N ASP A 369 23.06 7.89 -13.39
CA ASP A 369 21.98 8.61 -14.06
C ASP A 369 22.50 9.27 -15.35
N ARG A 370 23.58 10.05 -15.31
CA ARG A 370 24.13 10.66 -16.54
C ARG A 370 24.54 9.69 -17.65
N ARG A 371 24.74 8.40 -17.36
CA ARG A 371 25.21 7.38 -18.33
C ARG A 371 24.10 6.57 -19.00
N VAL A 372 22.92 6.49 -18.41
CA VAL A 372 21.78 5.70 -18.96
C VAL A 372 20.92 6.61 -19.85
N ARG A 373 21.53 7.29 -20.83
CA ARG A 373 20.81 8.10 -21.83
C ARG A 373 20.40 7.28 -23.02
#